data_AF-A0AA42TQY1-F1
#
_entry.id   AF-A0AA42TQY1-F1
#
_cell.length_a   1.000
_cell.length_b   1.000
_cell.length_c   1.000
_cell.angle_alpha   90.00
_cell.angle_beta   90.00
_cell.angle_gamma   90.00
#
_symmetry.space_group_name_H-M   'P 1'
#
loop_
_entity.id
_entity.type
_entity.pdbx_description
1 polymer ?
#
loop_
_entity_poly.entity_id
_entity_poly.type
_entity_poly.pdbx_seq_one_letter_code
_entity_poly.pdbx_strand_id
1 'polypeptide(L)'
;MNLLALTHPDLVFINPPHRTPEALIRWLAEPLARRKIICDEETFIQSVLQRESEGPTALGEALAVPHGKTEAVQQAAFCLALFDDPIRWPGLDGDEEVRMVFLLAIPPAEAGSTHMQLLTTLTSLLTEDRVRAQLLAARTREEAMSALSAEEPQKQDAAPDRSLLIPVILGSIATAAFLQAGLSWACAVS
;
A
#
# COMPACT_ATOMS: atom_id res chain seq x y z
N MET A 1 12.50 6.15 7.38
CA MET A 1 12.69 6.62 6.00
C MET A 1 11.35 6.56 5.29
N ASN A 2 11.01 7.56 4.46
CA ASN A 2 9.76 7.50 3.68
C ASN A 2 9.99 6.64 2.42
N LEU A 3 9.43 5.44 2.37
CA LEU A 3 9.59 4.53 1.23
C LEU A 3 8.95 5.08 -0.06
N LEU A 4 7.91 5.90 0.06
CA LEU A 4 7.28 6.55 -1.09
C LEU A 4 8.22 7.53 -1.79
N ALA A 5 9.28 7.99 -1.13
CA ALA A 5 10.31 8.83 -1.76
C ALA A 5 11.27 8.02 -2.67
N LEU A 6 11.28 6.69 -2.53
CA LEU A 6 12.17 5.78 -3.26
C LEU A 6 11.45 5.01 -4.36
N THR A 7 10.17 5.32 -4.61
CA THR A 7 9.42 4.73 -5.72
C THR A 7 8.52 5.79 -6.36
N HIS A 8 7.82 5.39 -7.40
CA HIS A 8 6.89 6.24 -8.12
C HIS A 8 5.75 5.37 -8.64
N PRO A 9 4.52 5.89 -8.82
CA PRO A 9 3.42 5.15 -9.44
C PRO A 9 3.86 4.35 -10.69
N ASP A 10 4.55 4.97 -11.65
CA ASP A 10 5.07 4.30 -12.85
C ASP A 10 6.08 3.15 -12.63
N LEU A 11 6.57 2.95 -11.40
CA LEU A 11 7.46 1.86 -11.00
C LEU A 11 6.73 0.75 -10.25
N VAL A 12 5.40 0.86 -10.11
CA VAL A 12 4.54 -0.13 -9.46
C VAL A 12 3.64 -0.77 -10.51
N PHE A 13 3.68 -2.10 -10.53
CA PHE A 13 3.08 -2.94 -11.56
C PHE A 13 2.20 -4.02 -10.94
N ILE A 14 0.94 -4.05 -11.36
CA ILE A 14 0.00 -5.11 -11.02
C ILE A 14 0.00 -6.11 -12.17
N ASN A 15 0.29 -7.37 -11.84
CA ASN A 15 0.34 -8.51 -12.73
C ASN A 15 1.10 -8.26 -14.05
N PRO A 16 2.38 -7.84 -13.98
CA PRO A 16 3.20 -7.63 -15.19
C PRO A 16 3.35 -8.93 -15.98
N PRO A 17 3.67 -8.92 -17.29
CA PRO A 17 3.52 -10.09 -18.16
C PRO A 17 4.60 -11.18 -17.98
N HIS A 18 5.73 -10.88 -17.35
CA HIS A 18 6.85 -11.82 -17.22
C HIS A 18 6.70 -12.72 -15.99
N ARG A 19 7.13 -13.99 -16.12
CA ARG A 19 6.96 -15.04 -15.09
C ARG A 19 8.26 -15.70 -14.65
N THR A 20 9.39 -15.29 -15.20
CA THR A 20 10.72 -15.80 -14.84
C THR A 20 11.56 -14.66 -14.26
N PRO A 21 12.46 -14.92 -13.29
CA PRO A 21 13.28 -13.89 -12.65
C PRO A 21 14.01 -12.98 -13.63
N GLU A 22 14.79 -13.55 -14.56
CA GLU A 22 15.57 -12.75 -15.52
C GLU A 22 14.69 -11.86 -16.40
N ALA A 23 13.64 -12.44 -17.01
CA ALA A 23 12.75 -11.66 -17.87
C ALA A 23 12.03 -10.54 -17.11
N LEU A 24 11.64 -10.78 -15.84
CA LEU A 24 11.04 -9.74 -15.00
C LEU A 24 12.05 -8.65 -14.64
N ILE A 25 13.28 -9.01 -14.24
CA ILE A 25 14.35 -8.05 -13.91
C ILE A 25 14.64 -7.14 -15.10
N ARG A 26 14.80 -7.71 -16.30
CA ARG A 26 15.01 -6.94 -17.54
C ARG A 26 13.85 -5.99 -17.81
N TRP A 27 12.62 -6.48 -17.69
CA TRP A 27 11.43 -5.66 -17.93
C TRP A 27 11.25 -4.53 -16.91
N LEU A 28 11.60 -4.76 -15.65
CA LEU A 28 11.57 -3.73 -14.60
C LEU A 28 12.73 -2.74 -14.68
N ALA A 29 13.82 -3.05 -15.39
CA ALA A 29 14.91 -2.11 -15.65
C ALA A 29 14.51 -0.99 -16.62
N GLU A 30 13.70 -1.30 -17.63
CA GLU A 30 13.22 -0.34 -18.63
C GLU A 30 12.54 0.92 -18.02
N PRO A 31 11.55 0.82 -17.10
CA PRO A 31 10.95 1.99 -16.46
C PRO A 31 11.94 2.78 -15.58
N LEU A 32 12.93 2.12 -14.96
CA LEU A 32 13.99 2.81 -14.21
C LEU A 32 14.85 3.65 -15.16
N ALA A 33 15.20 3.12 -16.32
CA ALA A 33 15.96 3.83 -17.36
C ALA A 33 15.16 5.01 -17.92
N ARG A 34 13.88 4.81 -18.24
CA ARG A 34 12.98 5.90 -18.70
C ARG A 34 12.89 7.06 -17.70
N ARG A 35 12.94 6.76 -16.40
CA ARG A 35 12.95 7.76 -15.33
C ARG A 35 14.34 8.32 -15.01
N LYS A 36 15.38 7.93 -15.74
CA LYS A 36 16.79 8.33 -15.51
C LYS A 36 17.28 8.00 -14.11
N ILE A 37 16.68 6.98 -13.48
CA ILE A 37 17.17 6.42 -12.21
C ILE A 37 18.43 5.61 -12.47
N ILE A 38 18.46 4.90 -13.60
CA ILE A 38 19.64 4.25 -14.14
C ILE A 38 20.04 4.90 -15.46
N CYS A 39 21.33 5.00 -15.73
CA CYS A 39 21.90 5.58 -16.94
C CYS A 39 22.43 4.54 -17.94
N ASP A 40 22.63 3.30 -17.49
CA ASP A 40 23.01 2.15 -18.32
C ASP A 40 22.20 0.93 -17.87
N GLU A 41 21.23 0.55 -18.71
CA GLU A 41 20.26 -0.50 -18.40
C GLU A 41 20.91 -1.89 -18.32
N GLU A 42 21.78 -2.24 -19.26
CA GLU A 42 22.41 -3.56 -19.30
C GLU A 42 23.41 -3.71 -18.15
N THR A 43 24.20 -2.67 -17.85
CA THR A 43 25.08 -2.69 -16.68
C THR A 43 24.30 -2.88 -15.37
N PHE A 44 23.13 -2.26 -15.24
CA PHE A 44 22.25 -2.47 -14.09
C PHE A 44 21.70 -3.90 -14.04
N ILE A 45 21.15 -4.42 -15.15
CA ILE A 45 20.63 -5.79 -15.24
C ILE A 45 21.71 -6.81 -14.85
N GLN A 46 22.91 -6.69 -15.41
CA GLN A 46 24.02 -7.60 -15.12
C GLN A 46 24.43 -7.53 -13.65
N SER A 47 24.40 -6.35 -13.02
CA SER A 47 24.63 -6.21 -11.58
C SER A 47 23.60 -6.97 -10.74
N VAL A 48 22.31 -6.91 -11.11
CA VAL A 48 21.23 -7.63 -10.42
C VAL A 48 21.37 -9.14 -10.60
N LEU A 49 21.62 -9.60 -11.83
CA LEU A 49 21.76 -11.03 -12.13
C LEU A 49 23.01 -11.63 -11.47
N GLN A 50 24.12 -10.89 -11.44
CA GLN A 50 25.31 -11.27 -10.70
C GLN A 50 24.98 -11.45 -9.22
N ARG A 51 24.25 -10.50 -8.62
CA ARG A 51 23.82 -10.63 -7.22
C ARG A 51 22.92 -11.84 -6.99
N GLU A 52 21.98 -12.11 -7.87
CA GLU A 52 21.11 -13.30 -7.77
C GLU A 52 21.92 -14.61 -7.83
N SER A 53 23.00 -14.64 -8.62
CA SER A 53 23.88 -15.80 -8.73
C SER A 53 24.75 -16.08 -7.50
N GLU A 54 25.01 -15.06 -6.68
CA GLU A 54 25.74 -15.19 -5.41
C GLU A 54 24.89 -15.86 -4.33
N GLY A 55 23.57 -15.78 -4.47
CA GLY A 55 22.62 -16.43 -3.60
C GLY A 55 21.21 -15.87 -3.83
N PRO A 56 20.18 -16.72 -3.65
CA PRO A 56 18.78 -16.37 -3.92
C PRO A 56 18.35 -15.13 -3.14
N THR A 57 17.51 -14.31 -3.75
CA THR A 57 16.92 -13.12 -3.11
C THR A 57 15.45 -13.30 -2.71
N ALA A 58 14.91 -14.51 -2.86
CA ALA A 58 13.70 -14.91 -2.18
C ALA A 58 13.92 -14.91 -0.65
N LEU A 59 12.97 -14.35 0.09
CA LEU A 59 13.06 -14.17 1.55
C LEU A 59 11.92 -14.87 2.30
N GLY A 60 11.22 -15.81 1.66
CA GLY A 60 9.98 -16.38 2.19
C GLY A 60 8.78 -15.44 2.08
N GLU A 61 7.64 -15.89 2.60
CA GLU A 61 6.39 -15.09 2.69
C GLU A 61 5.95 -14.44 1.36
N ALA A 62 6.21 -15.14 0.25
CA ALA A 62 5.93 -14.71 -1.12
C ALA A 62 6.70 -13.47 -1.60
N LEU A 63 7.86 -13.18 -1.00
CA LEU A 63 8.70 -12.02 -1.29
C LEU A 63 10.03 -12.41 -1.97
N ALA A 64 10.40 -11.67 -3.01
CA ALA A 64 11.78 -11.58 -3.50
C ALA A 64 12.27 -10.13 -3.58
N VAL A 65 13.55 -9.91 -3.30
CA VAL A 65 14.19 -8.59 -3.29
C VAL A 65 15.47 -8.57 -4.13
N PRO A 66 15.37 -8.79 -5.45
CA PRO A 66 16.52 -8.65 -6.34
C PRO A 66 17.05 -7.21 -6.30
N HIS A 67 18.36 -7.04 -6.31
CA HIS A 67 18.97 -5.73 -6.18
C HIS A 67 20.28 -5.61 -6.95
N GLY A 68 20.48 -4.45 -7.56
CA GLY A 68 21.69 -4.10 -8.31
C GLY A 68 22.40 -2.93 -7.66
N LYS A 69 23.72 -3.06 -7.52
CA LYS A 69 24.60 -2.03 -6.95
C LYS A 69 25.70 -1.71 -7.95
N THR A 70 25.59 -0.56 -8.61
CA THR A 70 26.48 -0.20 -9.71
C THR A 70 26.44 1.31 -10.00
N GLU A 71 27.53 1.85 -10.55
CA GLU A 71 27.64 3.26 -10.99
C GLU A 71 26.60 3.63 -12.06
N ALA A 72 25.96 2.62 -12.68
CA ALA A 72 24.84 2.85 -13.58
C ALA A 72 23.60 3.40 -12.86
N VAL A 73 23.51 3.30 -11.53
CA VAL A 73 22.40 3.85 -10.73
C VAL A 73 22.75 5.27 -10.28
N GLN A 74 21.90 6.24 -10.62
CA GLN A 74 22.08 7.66 -10.31
C GLN A 74 21.41 8.08 -9.00
N GLN A 75 20.38 7.36 -8.57
CA GLN A 75 19.65 7.59 -7.33
C GLN A 75 19.05 6.28 -6.82
N ALA A 76 19.00 6.10 -5.51
CA ALA A 76 18.36 4.92 -4.94
C ALA A 76 16.86 4.91 -5.26
N ALA A 77 16.35 3.77 -5.73
CA ALA A 77 14.93 3.57 -5.98
C ALA A 77 14.55 2.09 -5.98
N PHE A 78 13.26 1.80 -6.03
CA PHE A 78 12.76 0.45 -6.29
C PHE A 78 11.54 0.42 -7.22
N CYS A 79 11.43 -0.69 -7.96
CA CYS A 79 10.19 -1.12 -8.59
C CYS A 79 9.47 -2.14 -7.72
N LEU A 80 8.14 -2.17 -7.80
CA LEU A 80 7.28 -3.18 -7.20
C LEU A 80 6.50 -3.89 -8.29
N ALA A 81 6.63 -5.21 -8.35
CA ALA A 81 5.76 -6.09 -9.12
C ALA A 81 4.93 -6.97 -8.18
N LEU A 82 3.61 -6.92 -8.34
CA LEU A 82 2.66 -7.73 -7.59
C LEU A 82 1.98 -8.73 -8.54
N PHE A 83 1.83 -9.98 -8.11
CA PHE A 83 1.22 -11.04 -8.91
C PHE A 83 -0.02 -11.62 -8.23
N ASP A 84 -1.06 -11.89 -9.05
CA ASP A 84 -2.24 -12.63 -8.61
C ASP A 84 -1.86 -14.09 -8.32
N ASP A 85 -1.24 -14.75 -9.30
CA ASP A 85 -0.69 -16.10 -9.16
C ASP A 85 0.83 -16.06 -8.89
N PRO A 86 1.36 -16.93 -8.03
CA PRO A 86 2.79 -16.94 -7.73
C PRO A 86 3.65 -17.30 -8.95
N ILE A 87 4.83 -16.70 -9.00
CA ILE A 87 5.91 -17.09 -9.92
C ILE A 87 6.97 -17.88 -9.16
N ARG A 88 7.72 -18.73 -9.86
CA ARG A 88 8.85 -19.46 -9.28
C ARG A 88 10.07 -18.55 -9.22
N TRP A 89 10.69 -18.49 -8.06
CA TRP A 89 11.92 -17.73 -7.82
C TRP A 89 12.94 -18.62 -7.12
N PRO A 90 14.24 -18.60 -7.49
CA PRO A 90 15.25 -19.36 -6.76
C PRO A 90 15.26 -19.01 -5.27
N GLY A 91 15.16 -20.03 -4.42
CA GLY A 91 15.25 -19.93 -2.96
C GLY A 91 16.41 -20.76 -2.41
N LEU A 92 16.56 -20.78 -1.07
CA LEU A 92 17.69 -21.45 -0.41
C LEU A 92 17.67 -22.98 -0.58
N ASP A 93 16.49 -23.59 -0.45
CA ASP A 93 16.29 -25.05 -0.53
C ASP A 93 15.62 -25.49 -1.85
N GLY A 94 15.50 -24.58 -2.83
CA GLY A 94 14.80 -24.80 -4.09
C GLY A 94 13.92 -23.61 -4.47
N ASP A 95 13.15 -23.75 -5.54
CA ASP A 95 12.29 -22.67 -6.02
C ASP A 95 11.14 -22.34 -5.04
N GLU A 96 11.03 -21.07 -4.67
CA GLU A 96 9.97 -20.52 -3.85
C GLU A 96 8.85 -19.91 -4.70
N GLU A 97 7.65 -19.84 -4.12
CA GLU A 97 6.49 -19.19 -4.71
C GLU A 97 6.45 -17.72 -4.30
N VAL A 98 6.69 -16.82 -5.26
CA VAL A 98 6.78 -15.37 -5.03
C VAL A 98 5.61 -14.65 -5.68
N ARG A 99 5.01 -13.71 -4.94
CA ARG A 99 3.92 -12.84 -5.43
C ARG A 99 4.28 -11.36 -5.33
N MET A 100 5.33 -11.00 -4.60
CA MET A 100 5.83 -9.64 -4.46
C MET A 100 7.31 -9.61 -4.83
N VAL A 101 7.66 -8.82 -5.83
CA VAL A 101 9.06 -8.60 -6.22
C VAL A 101 9.38 -7.13 -6.08
N PHE A 102 10.36 -6.83 -5.23
CA PHE A 102 10.92 -5.49 -5.09
C PHE A 102 12.29 -5.46 -5.77
N LEU A 103 12.39 -4.85 -6.96
CA LEU A 103 13.68 -4.68 -7.65
C LEU A 103 14.32 -3.36 -7.19
N LEU A 104 15.45 -3.45 -6.50
CA LEU A 104 16.14 -2.28 -5.94
C LEU A 104 17.31 -1.84 -6.83
N ALA A 105 17.38 -0.54 -7.10
CA ALA A 105 18.51 0.12 -7.74
C ALA A 105 19.28 0.93 -6.69
N ILE A 106 20.57 0.64 -6.52
CA ILE A 106 21.41 1.25 -5.47
C ILE A 106 22.69 1.87 -6.06
N PRO A 107 22.93 3.17 -5.86
CA PRO A 107 24.18 3.81 -6.27
C PRO A 107 25.36 3.40 -5.36
N PRO A 108 26.60 3.30 -5.87
CA PRO A 108 27.75 2.88 -5.06
C PRO A 108 28.16 3.95 -4.04
N ALA A 109 27.84 5.22 -4.25
CA ALA A 109 28.05 6.25 -3.22
C ALA A 109 27.20 6.00 -1.95
N GLU A 110 26.12 5.23 -2.07
CA GLU A 110 25.27 4.78 -0.96
C GLU A 110 25.63 3.34 -0.50
N ALA A 111 26.79 2.83 -0.95
CA ALA A 111 27.39 1.57 -0.55
C ALA A 111 27.84 1.60 0.93
N GLY A 112 26.90 1.64 1.84
CA GLY A 112 27.14 1.70 3.27
C GLY A 112 25.81 1.71 4.03
N SER A 113 25.68 2.61 4.99
CA SER A 113 24.51 2.70 5.88
C SER A 113 23.19 2.87 5.12
N THR A 114 23.15 3.61 4.01
CA THR A 114 21.91 3.95 3.31
C THR A 114 21.30 2.76 2.55
N HIS A 115 22.10 1.96 1.84
CA HIS A 115 21.62 0.74 1.19
C HIS A 115 21.07 -0.28 2.18
N MET A 116 21.83 -0.54 3.26
CA MET A 116 21.37 -1.43 4.32
C MET A 116 20.15 -0.85 5.03
N GLN A 117 20.08 0.47 5.24
CA GLN A 117 18.87 1.12 5.78
C GLN A 117 17.68 0.99 4.84
N LEU A 118 17.87 1.05 3.51
CA LEU A 118 16.80 0.85 2.54
C LEU A 118 16.29 -0.59 2.58
N LEU A 119 17.19 -1.56 2.49
CA LEU A 119 16.84 -2.97 2.63
C LEU A 119 16.17 -3.23 3.98
N THR A 120 16.78 -2.81 5.09
CA THR A 120 16.22 -2.98 6.44
C THR A 120 14.87 -2.29 6.59
N THR A 121 14.69 -1.06 6.10
CA THR A 121 13.39 -0.36 6.19
C THR A 121 12.33 -1.11 5.40
N LEU A 122 12.65 -1.54 4.18
CA LEU A 122 11.74 -2.24 3.30
C LEU A 122 11.36 -3.61 3.87
N THR A 123 12.34 -4.42 4.28
CA THR A 123 12.08 -5.74 4.87
C THR A 123 11.39 -5.66 6.23
N SER A 124 11.69 -4.63 7.04
CA SER A 124 10.97 -4.40 8.30
C SER A 124 9.51 -4.03 8.08
N LEU A 125 9.21 -3.14 7.13
CA LEU A 125 7.83 -2.82 6.76
C LEU A 125 7.09 -4.08 6.29
N LEU A 126 7.75 -4.92 5.48
CA LEU A 126 7.16 -6.14 4.95
C LEU A 126 7.00 -7.26 5.99
N THR A 127 7.60 -7.12 7.18
CA THR A 127 7.35 -7.98 8.34
C THR A 127 6.00 -7.66 8.99
N GLU A 128 5.43 -6.48 8.73
CA GLU A 128 4.09 -6.14 9.19
C GLU A 128 3.04 -6.92 8.37
N ASP A 129 2.41 -7.91 9.00
CA ASP A 129 1.37 -8.76 8.39
C ASP A 129 0.30 -7.95 7.65
N ARG A 130 -0.08 -6.80 8.22
CA ARG A 130 -1.06 -5.89 7.64
C ARG A 130 -0.59 -5.33 6.30
N VAL A 131 0.63 -4.82 6.21
CA VAL A 131 1.17 -4.22 4.98
C VAL A 131 1.30 -5.29 3.90
N ARG A 132 1.86 -6.43 4.25
CA ARG A 132 1.96 -7.58 3.35
C ARG A 132 0.60 -8.03 2.83
N ALA A 133 -0.41 -8.17 3.71
CA ALA A 133 -1.76 -8.55 3.31
C ALA A 133 -2.37 -7.51 2.36
N GLN A 134 -2.17 -6.21 2.62
CA GLN A 134 -2.63 -5.14 1.75
C GLN A 134 -1.95 -5.18 0.37
N LEU A 135 -0.63 -5.40 0.31
CA LEU A 135 0.10 -5.55 -0.96
C LEU A 135 -0.37 -6.78 -1.75
N LEU A 136 -0.55 -7.94 -1.10
CA LEU A 136 -1.03 -9.16 -1.76
C LEU A 136 -2.50 -9.08 -2.22
N ALA A 137 -3.28 -8.19 -1.61
CA ALA A 137 -4.67 -7.91 -1.95
C ALA A 137 -4.83 -6.77 -2.97
N ALA A 138 -3.80 -5.94 -3.19
CA ALA A 138 -3.87 -4.83 -4.12
C ALA A 138 -4.17 -5.32 -5.55
N ARG A 139 -5.07 -4.61 -6.23
CA ARG A 139 -5.46 -4.80 -7.63
C ARG A 139 -5.17 -3.59 -8.48
N THR A 140 -4.82 -2.48 -7.84
CA THR A 140 -4.44 -1.24 -8.48
C THR A 140 -3.11 -0.74 -7.93
N ARG A 141 -2.46 0.09 -8.73
CA ARG A 141 -1.23 0.77 -8.35
C ARG A 141 -1.44 1.67 -7.14
N GLU A 142 -2.57 2.35 -7.09
CA GLU A 142 -2.95 3.27 -6.04
C GLU A 142 -3.11 2.55 -4.69
N GLU A 143 -3.74 1.36 -4.70
CA GLU A 143 -3.83 0.50 -3.51
C GLU A 143 -2.45 0.04 -3.05
N ALA A 144 -1.57 -0.38 -3.97
CA ALA A 144 -0.21 -0.78 -3.63
C ALA A 144 0.61 0.39 -3.05
N MET A 145 0.51 1.58 -3.64
CA MET A 145 1.16 2.80 -3.12
C MET A 145 0.61 3.18 -1.75
N SER A 146 -0.70 3.02 -1.53
CA SER A 146 -1.35 3.26 -0.24
C SER A 146 -0.86 2.28 0.83
N ALA A 147 -0.70 1.00 0.49
CA ALA A 147 -0.18 -0.02 1.40
C ALA A 147 1.27 0.24 1.84
N LEU A 148 2.07 0.91 1.00
CA LEU A 148 3.45 1.32 1.33
C LEU A 148 3.51 2.60 2.19
N SER A 149 2.39 3.28 2.41
CA SER A 149 2.34 4.47 3.25
C SER A 149 2.42 4.09 4.74
N ALA A 150 3.19 4.87 5.51
CA ALA A 150 3.33 4.70 6.95
C ALA A 150 2.07 5.16 7.73
N GLU A 151 1.07 5.70 7.06
CA GLU A 151 -0.20 6.09 7.68
C GLU A 151 -1.14 4.89 7.74
N GLU A 152 -1.67 4.58 8.93
CA GLU A 152 -2.80 3.66 9.03
C GLU A 152 -3.98 4.25 8.23
N PRO A 153 -4.67 3.46 7.37
CA PRO A 153 -5.91 3.91 6.77
C PRO A 153 -6.84 4.26 7.92
N GLN A 154 -7.17 5.54 8.04
CA GLN A 154 -8.24 5.96 8.92
C GLN A 154 -9.46 5.12 8.53
N LYS A 155 -9.98 4.33 9.48
CA LYS A 155 -11.31 3.75 9.35
C LYS A 155 -12.22 4.88 8.93
N GLN A 156 -12.70 4.84 7.70
CA GLN A 156 -13.87 5.61 7.32
C GLN A 156 -14.99 5.04 8.16
N ASP A 157 -15.29 5.72 9.26
CA ASP A 157 -16.50 5.48 10.03
C ASP A 157 -17.65 5.53 9.04
N ALA A 158 -18.25 4.37 8.80
CA ALA A 158 -19.49 4.27 8.08
C ALA A 158 -20.45 5.27 8.72
N ALA A 159 -20.91 6.23 7.92
CA ALA A 159 -21.85 7.24 8.36
C ALA A 159 -23.00 6.57 9.12
N PRO A 160 -23.43 7.11 10.28
CA PRO A 160 -24.52 6.51 11.03
C PRO A 160 -25.75 6.48 10.13
N ASP A 161 -26.39 5.32 10.07
CA ASP A 161 -27.69 5.10 9.44
C ASP A 161 -28.67 6.15 9.98
N ARG A 162 -28.88 7.21 9.20
CA ARG A 162 -29.91 8.19 9.46
C ARG A 162 -31.23 7.56 9.04
N SER A 163 -31.79 6.76 9.95
CA SER A 163 -33.19 6.37 9.89
C SER A 163 -34.05 7.63 10.07
N LEU A 164 -34.37 8.26 8.95
CA LEU A 164 -35.36 9.32 8.84
C LEU A 164 -36.71 8.66 8.55
N LEU A 165 -37.57 8.52 9.58
CA LEU A 165 -39.01 8.36 9.35
C LEU A 165 -39.87 9.16 10.36
N ILE A 166 -40.22 10.37 9.89
CA ILE A 166 -41.52 11.07 9.92
C ILE A 166 -42.08 11.64 11.26
N PRO A 167 -42.45 12.95 11.32
CA PRO A 167 -43.07 13.59 12.47
C PRO A 167 -44.58 13.36 12.51
N VAL A 168 -45.14 13.04 13.68
CA VAL A 168 -46.59 13.12 13.92
C VAL A 168 -46.85 13.83 15.23
N ILE A 169 -47.56 14.95 15.08
CA ILE A 169 -48.07 15.87 16.08
C ILE A 169 -48.99 15.14 17.06
N LEU A 170 -48.82 15.34 18.37
CA LEU A 170 -49.93 15.51 19.30
C LEU A 170 -49.45 16.16 20.60
N GLY A 171 -49.80 17.44 20.78
CA GLY A 171 -49.60 18.16 22.02
C GLY A 171 -50.59 17.69 23.09
N SER A 172 -50.10 17.52 24.32
CA SER A 172 -50.93 17.34 25.51
C SER A 172 -50.22 17.93 26.73
N ILE A 173 -50.40 19.25 26.85
CA ILE A 173 -50.76 20.04 28.04
C ILE A 173 -50.35 19.47 29.41
N ALA A 174 -49.45 20.18 30.09
CA ALA A 174 -49.34 20.16 31.55
C ALA A 174 -48.94 21.55 32.07
N THR A 175 -49.93 22.39 32.37
CA THR A 175 -49.78 23.53 33.29
C THR A 175 -50.94 23.49 34.28
N ALA A 176 -50.59 23.19 35.53
CA ALA A 176 -51.49 23.20 36.67
C ALA A 176 -51.70 24.64 37.18
N ALA A 177 -52.94 25.03 37.51
CA ALA A 177 -53.24 25.88 38.66
C ALA A 177 -54.76 26.16 38.83
N PHE A 178 -55.28 25.71 39.97
CA PHE A 178 -56.15 26.43 40.91
C PHE A 178 -57.60 26.87 40.58
N LEU A 179 -58.45 26.55 41.57
CA LEU A 179 -59.63 27.29 42.08
C LEU A 179 -61.01 27.06 41.45
N GLN A 180 -61.63 25.97 41.90
CA GLN A 180 -62.89 25.95 42.66
C GLN A 180 -63.68 27.28 42.76
N ALA A 181 -64.82 27.27 42.05
CA ALA A 181 -66.14 27.82 42.39
C ALA A 181 -66.30 29.31 42.74
N GLY A 182 -67.03 30.03 41.87
CA GLY A 182 -67.78 31.22 42.28
C GLY A 182 -68.14 32.18 41.14
N LEU A 183 -69.45 32.36 40.97
CA LEU A 183 -70.15 33.50 40.39
C LEU A 183 -70.66 33.46 38.93
N SER A 184 -72.00 33.51 38.89
CA SER A 184 -72.90 34.14 37.94
C SER A 184 -73.13 33.47 36.59
N TRP A 185 -73.83 32.34 36.64
CA TRP A 185 -74.91 32.07 35.70
C TRP A 185 -76.11 32.93 36.13
N ALA A 186 -76.21 34.13 35.56
CA ALA A 186 -77.42 34.95 35.58
C ALA A 186 -77.41 35.86 34.34
N CYS A 187 -78.50 35.77 33.60
CA CYS A 187 -78.87 36.53 32.39
C CYS A 187 -78.23 36.03 31.09
N ALA A 188 -78.93 35.78 30.00
CA ALA A 188 -80.36 35.75 29.69
C ALA A 188 -80.48 35.34 28.20
N VAL A 189 -81.67 34.88 27.81
CA VAL A 189 -82.22 34.84 26.43
C VAL A 189 -81.71 33.67 25.57
N SER A 190 -82.52 32.69 25.11
CA SER A 190 -83.96 32.43 25.17
C SER A 190 -84.22 30.95 24.92
#